data_AF-A0A8S3GRF8-F1
#
_entry.id   AF-A0A8S3GRF8-F1
#
_cell.length_a   1.000
_cell.length_b   1.000
_cell.length_c   1.000
_cell.angle_alpha   90.00
_cell.angle_beta   90.00
_cell.angle_gamma   90.00
#
_symmetry.space_group_name_H-M   'P 1'
#
loop_
_entity.id
_entity.type
_entity.pdbx_description
1 polymer ?
#
loop_
_entity_poly.entity_id
_entity_poly.type
_entity_poly.pdbx_seq_one_letter_code
_entity_poly.pdbx_strand_id
1 'polypeptide(L)'
;EHQIANLRISSSSEKANLTDKWLHSNMTMEKVQRIYGPIDELKFDLRLRYFPQSIDALSYDKPTFGYFYEQLRIDYMRLKSEHVSVNEAIELGSLEIRKLFKDLNPTALDKKVNVDYLEKELGLKRFFPQSVIDSHKPKVLRKAIKACLKKYEGLAEEECVKRFCYVLKDAWNWEQETFTCNLGAEWAVPINLVLGPSDGISYRTQNSLTLTKMAAFESVLSIATTRTNSDERGLLKLTIAGSSE
;
A
#
# COMPACT_ATOMS: atom_id res chain seq x y z
N GLU A 1 -2.99 -23.41 -0.68
CA GLU A 1 -2.16 -22.18 -0.72
C GLU A 1 -3.08 -20.98 -0.83
N HIS A 2 -2.88 -19.94 -0.02
CA HIS A 2 -3.69 -18.71 -0.14
C HIS A 2 -2.98 -17.80 -1.14
N GLN A 3 -3.66 -17.47 -2.24
CA GLN A 3 -3.14 -16.53 -3.22
C GLN A 3 -3.15 -15.13 -2.61
N ILE A 4 -1.98 -14.59 -2.28
CA ILE A 4 -1.81 -13.25 -1.68
C ILE A 4 -1.42 -12.17 -2.72
N ALA A 5 -0.86 -12.60 -3.85
CA ALA A 5 -0.42 -11.75 -4.93
C ALA A 5 -1.33 -11.84 -6.16
N ASN A 6 -1.47 -10.72 -6.86
CA ASN A 6 -2.24 -10.62 -8.09
C ASN A 6 -1.59 -9.65 -9.08
N LEU A 7 -2.01 -9.72 -10.34
CA LEU A 7 -1.45 -8.90 -11.42
C LEU A 7 -2.30 -7.65 -11.65
N ARG A 8 -1.64 -6.50 -11.72
CA ARG A 8 -2.25 -5.22 -12.08
C ARG A 8 -1.67 -4.75 -13.41
N ILE A 9 -2.51 -4.17 -14.24
CA ILE A 9 -2.10 -3.53 -15.49
C ILE A 9 -2.32 -2.02 -15.44
N SER A 10 -1.42 -1.29 -16.08
CA SER A 10 -1.53 0.13 -16.38
C SER A 10 -1.12 0.37 -17.83
N SER A 11 -1.67 1.37 -18.51
CA SER A 11 -1.21 1.70 -19.86
C SER A 11 0.20 2.29 -19.82
N SER A 12 1.03 1.92 -20.80
CA SER A 12 2.36 2.50 -21.01
C SER A 12 2.30 3.87 -21.73
N SER A 13 1.15 4.26 -22.27
CA SER A 13 0.99 5.52 -23.03
C SER A 13 0.30 6.61 -22.19
N GLU A 14 0.82 7.84 -22.23
CA GLU A 14 0.16 9.02 -21.64
C GLU A 14 -1.21 9.34 -22.26
N LYS A 15 -1.53 8.75 -23.42
CA LYS A 15 -2.76 9.00 -24.20
C LYS A 15 -3.91 8.05 -23.87
N ALA A 16 -3.68 6.98 -23.11
CA ALA A 16 -4.73 6.04 -22.77
C ALA A 16 -5.31 6.35 -21.38
N ASN A 17 -6.58 6.71 -21.34
CA ASN A 17 -7.39 6.92 -20.12
C ASN A 17 -7.65 5.62 -19.33
N LEU A 18 -6.69 4.70 -19.26
CA LEU A 18 -6.81 3.48 -18.46
C LEU A 18 -6.26 3.72 -17.06
N THR A 19 -7.16 3.97 -16.11
CA THR A 19 -6.90 3.79 -14.68
C THR A 19 -6.47 2.35 -14.41
N ASP A 20 -5.53 2.14 -13.49
CA ASP A 20 -4.99 0.83 -13.12
C ASP A 20 -6.09 -0.25 -12.98
N LYS A 21 -5.91 -1.41 -13.62
CA LYS A 21 -6.88 -2.53 -13.59
C LYS A 21 -6.25 -3.77 -12.97
N TRP A 22 -6.97 -4.38 -12.03
CA TRP A 22 -6.60 -5.68 -11.49
C TRP A 22 -7.10 -6.80 -12.39
N LEU A 23 -6.21 -7.73 -12.72
CA LEU A 23 -6.57 -8.90 -13.50
C LEU A 23 -7.09 -10.00 -12.58
N HIS A 24 -8.17 -10.67 -12.98
CA HIS A 24 -8.63 -11.86 -12.28
C HIS A 24 -7.68 -13.03 -12.58
N SER A 25 -7.38 -13.87 -11.59
CA SER A 25 -6.43 -14.99 -11.73
C SER A 25 -6.79 -15.98 -12.84
N ASN A 26 -8.08 -16.17 -13.10
CA ASN A 26 -8.59 -17.04 -14.16
C ASN A 26 -8.61 -16.39 -15.56
N MET A 27 -8.07 -15.18 -15.73
CA MET A 27 -8.08 -14.48 -17.02
C MET A 27 -6.87 -14.90 -17.86
N THR A 28 -7.11 -15.35 -19.09
CA THR A 28 -6.03 -15.72 -20.03
C THR A 28 -5.41 -14.47 -20.67
N MET A 29 -4.15 -14.56 -21.09
CA MET A 29 -3.48 -13.45 -21.81
C MET A 29 -4.17 -13.07 -23.12
N GLU A 30 -4.80 -14.04 -23.81
CA GLU A 30 -5.64 -13.77 -24.97
C GLU A 30 -6.83 -12.85 -24.61
N LYS A 31 -7.51 -13.12 -23.48
CA LYS A 31 -8.59 -12.25 -22.98
C LYS A 31 -8.06 -10.89 -22.55
N VAL A 32 -6.88 -10.83 -21.92
CA VAL A 32 -6.21 -9.55 -21.57
C VAL A 32 -6.06 -8.72 -22.85
N GLN A 33 -5.42 -9.29 -23.87
CA GLN A 33 -5.13 -8.58 -25.12
C GLN A 33 -6.40 -8.10 -25.82
N ARG A 34 -7.44 -8.95 -25.84
CA ARG A 34 -8.73 -8.62 -26.44
C ARG A 34 -9.47 -7.49 -25.71
N ILE A 35 -9.37 -7.40 -24.38
CA ILE A 35 -10.11 -6.43 -23.56
C ILE A 35 -9.34 -5.12 -23.40
N TYR A 36 -8.02 -5.19 -23.20
CA TYR A 36 -7.20 -4.06 -22.77
C TYR A 36 -6.23 -3.55 -23.85
N GLY A 37 -6.07 -4.27 -24.95
CA GLY A 37 -5.19 -3.88 -26.06
C GLY A 37 -3.89 -4.70 -26.13
N PRO A 38 -2.97 -4.35 -27.06
CA PRO A 38 -1.72 -5.07 -27.28
C PRO A 38 -0.88 -5.23 -26.02
N ILE A 39 -0.30 -6.42 -25.80
CA ILE A 39 0.44 -6.75 -24.56
C ILE A 39 1.68 -5.87 -24.39
N ASP A 40 2.33 -5.49 -25.48
CA ASP A 40 3.49 -4.59 -25.51
C ASP A 40 3.17 -3.14 -25.14
N GLU A 41 1.90 -2.74 -25.21
CA GLU A 41 1.42 -1.44 -24.73
C GLU A 41 0.99 -1.46 -23.25
N LEU A 42 0.96 -2.64 -22.62
CA LEU A 42 0.55 -2.83 -21.23
C LEU A 42 1.76 -3.00 -20.31
N LYS A 43 1.76 -2.27 -19.20
CA LYS A 43 2.68 -2.50 -18.09
C LYS A 43 2.02 -3.43 -17.08
N PHE A 44 2.68 -4.54 -16.80
CA PHE A 44 2.25 -5.51 -15.79
C PHE A 44 3.02 -5.28 -14.49
N ASP A 45 2.29 -5.28 -13.38
CA ASP A 45 2.79 -5.01 -12.04
C ASP A 45 2.24 -6.10 -11.11
N LEU A 46 3.10 -7.06 -10.73
CA LEU A 46 2.74 -8.08 -9.75
C LEU A 46 2.68 -7.41 -8.38
N ARG A 47 1.64 -7.64 -7.60
CA ARG A 47 1.48 -6.97 -6.31
C ARG A 47 0.83 -7.87 -5.28
N LEU A 48 1.27 -7.76 -4.03
CA LEU A 48 0.44 -8.23 -2.92
C LEU A 48 -0.80 -7.34 -2.83
N ARG A 49 -1.95 -8.00 -2.74
CA ARG A 49 -3.26 -7.35 -2.63
C ARG A 49 -4.11 -7.93 -1.51
N TYR A 50 -4.00 -9.24 -1.28
CA TYR A 50 -4.75 -9.92 -0.24
C TYR A 50 -3.84 -10.13 0.97
N PHE A 51 -3.96 -9.22 1.94
CA PHE A 51 -3.07 -9.18 3.10
C PHE A 51 -3.48 -10.18 4.19
N PRO A 52 -2.53 -10.79 4.89
CA PRO A 52 -2.82 -11.49 6.14
C PRO A 52 -3.27 -10.51 7.22
N GLN A 53 -3.86 -11.02 8.31
CA GLN A 53 -4.32 -10.19 9.43
C GLN A 53 -3.20 -9.45 10.16
N SER A 54 -1.96 -9.96 10.10
CA SER A 54 -0.81 -9.31 10.71
C SER A 54 0.43 -9.36 9.82
N ILE A 55 1.24 -8.32 9.94
CA ILE A 55 2.54 -8.21 9.30
C ILE A 55 3.50 -9.26 9.85
N ASP A 56 3.38 -9.60 11.14
CA ASP A 56 4.16 -10.65 11.76
C ASP A 56 3.93 -12.00 11.09
N ALA A 57 2.68 -12.31 10.70
CA ALA A 57 2.39 -13.52 9.93
C ALA A 57 3.12 -13.52 8.57
N LEU A 58 3.23 -12.35 7.92
CA LEU A 58 3.94 -12.22 6.65
C LEU A 58 5.46 -12.38 6.81
N SER A 59 6.04 -11.95 7.94
CA SER A 59 7.50 -12.04 8.17
C SER A 59 8.06 -13.46 8.25
N TYR A 60 7.22 -14.48 8.46
CA TYR A 60 7.65 -15.88 8.40
C TYR A 60 8.09 -16.30 6.98
N ASP A 61 7.54 -15.67 5.93
CA ASP A 61 7.93 -15.87 4.54
C ASP A 61 8.80 -14.68 4.06
N LYS A 62 10.11 -14.78 4.30
CA LYS A 62 11.07 -13.68 4.07
C LYS A 62 11.05 -13.12 2.63
N PRO A 63 11.06 -13.94 1.55
CA PRO A 63 10.94 -13.43 0.19
C PRO A 63 9.68 -12.58 -0.03
N THR A 64 8.52 -13.09 0.38
CA THR A 64 7.24 -12.39 0.22
C THR A 64 7.21 -11.12 1.06
N PHE A 65 7.70 -11.18 2.30
CA PHE A 65 7.78 -10.02 3.18
C PHE A 65 8.69 -8.92 2.60
N GLY A 66 9.83 -9.30 2.05
CA GLY A 66 10.74 -8.37 1.36
C GLY A 66 10.10 -7.74 0.13
N TYR A 67 9.38 -8.53 -0.68
CA TYR A 67 8.63 -8.02 -1.83
C TYR A 67 7.57 -7.00 -1.42
N PHE A 68 6.77 -7.37 -0.41
CA PHE A 68 5.74 -6.51 0.15
C PHE A 68 6.31 -5.18 0.67
N TYR A 69 7.42 -5.25 1.40
CA TYR A 69 8.10 -4.05 1.90
C TYR A 69 8.48 -3.10 0.77
N GLU A 70 9.13 -3.59 -0.29
CA GLU A 70 9.51 -2.73 -1.41
C GLU A 70 8.28 -2.16 -2.14
N GLN A 71 7.23 -2.96 -2.31
CA GLN A 71 5.95 -2.49 -2.84
C GLN A 71 5.41 -1.32 -2.02
N LEU A 72 5.34 -1.48 -0.70
CA LEU A 72 4.80 -0.49 0.23
C LEU A 72 5.67 0.77 0.28
N ARG A 73 7.01 0.62 0.30
CA ARG A 73 7.97 1.73 0.29
C ARG A 73 7.84 2.56 -0.98
N ILE A 74 7.72 1.92 -2.15
CA ILE A 74 7.53 2.59 -3.43
C ILE A 74 6.19 3.35 -3.44
N ASP A 75 5.11 2.73 -2.98
CA ASP A 75 3.80 3.40 -2.92
C ASP A 75 3.80 4.58 -1.96
N TYR A 76 4.41 4.43 -0.78
CA TYR A 76 4.61 5.52 0.16
C TYR A 76 5.30 6.70 -0.52
N MET A 77 6.48 6.47 -1.10
CA MET A 77 7.27 7.54 -1.71
C MET A 77 6.53 8.24 -2.85
N ARG A 78 5.73 7.49 -3.63
CA ARG A 78 4.99 8.02 -4.78
C ARG A 78 3.68 8.71 -4.43
N LEU A 79 2.93 8.19 -3.46
CA LEU A 79 1.51 8.54 -3.26
C LEU A 79 1.24 9.24 -1.93
N LYS A 80 2.07 9.04 -0.90
CA LYS A 80 1.75 9.42 0.48
C LYS A 80 2.84 10.20 1.21
N SER A 81 4.07 10.17 0.73
CA SER A 81 5.22 10.82 1.37
C SER A 81 5.03 12.32 1.61
N GLU A 82 4.31 13.02 0.73
CA GLU A 82 3.99 14.44 0.88
C GLU A 82 2.82 14.73 1.84
N HIS A 83 2.12 13.70 2.33
CA HIS A 83 0.93 13.82 3.19
C HIS A 83 1.17 13.35 4.63
N VAL A 84 2.30 12.69 4.90
CA VAL A 84 2.67 12.31 6.27
C VAL A 84 3.29 13.51 6.98
N SER A 85 3.29 13.50 8.31
CA SER A 85 4.01 14.52 9.07
C SER A 85 5.52 14.44 8.82
N VAL A 86 6.20 15.57 9.03
CA VAL A 86 7.67 15.64 8.93
C VAL A 86 8.34 14.59 9.82
N ASN A 87 7.83 14.38 11.05
CA ASN A 87 8.41 13.43 11.98
C ASN A 87 8.25 11.98 11.48
N GLU A 88 7.08 11.63 10.95
CA GLU A 88 6.84 10.31 10.34
C GLU A 88 7.74 10.10 9.12
N ALA A 89 7.88 11.10 8.24
CA ALA A 89 8.78 11.01 7.10
C ALA A 89 10.25 10.83 7.50
N ILE A 90 10.72 11.54 8.54
CA ILE A 90 12.07 11.38 9.08
C ILE A 90 12.24 9.99 9.70
N GLU A 91 11.22 9.48 10.40
CA GLU A 91 11.20 8.13 10.98
C GLU A 91 11.28 7.05 9.89
N LEU A 92 10.38 7.10 8.90
CA LEU A 92 10.34 6.16 7.78
C LEU A 92 11.64 6.15 6.98
N GLY A 93 12.18 7.33 6.64
CA GLY A 93 13.45 7.44 5.92
C GLY A 93 14.65 6.95 6.74
N SER A 94 14.66 7.18 8.06
CA SER A 94 15.72 6.69 8.95
C SER A 94 15.68 5.17 9.11
N LEU A 95 14.50 4.55 9.14
CA LEU A 95 14.34 3.10 9.14
C LEU A 95 14.87 2.47 7.85
N GLU A 96 14.60 3.08 6.69
CA GLU A 96 15.15 2.62 5.40
C GLU A 96 16.68 2.78 5.34
N ILE A 97 17.24 3.86 5.88
CA ILE A 97 18.70 4.01 6.01
C ILE A 97 19.26 2.91 6.93
N ARG A 98 18.66 2.68 8.10
CA ARG A 98 19.12 1.64 9.05
C ARG A 98 19.07 0.25 8.42
N LYS A 99 18.03 -0.05 7.64
CA LYS A 99 17.87 -1.29 6.84
C LYS A 99 18.98 -1.40 5.79
N LEU A 100 19.23 -0.33 5.03
CA LEU A 100 20.25 -0.32 3.98
C LEU A 100 21.67 -0.58 4.53
N PHE A 101 21.96 -0.03 5.71
CA PHE A 101 23.24 -0.20 6.39
C PHE A 101 23.20 -1.28 7.48
N LYS A 102 22.46 -2.37 7.24
CA LYS A 102 22.26 -3.43 8.23
C LYS A 102 23.55 -4.03 8.81
N ASP A 103 24.61 -4.12 8.01
CA ASP A 103 25.89 -4.72 8.37
C ASP A 103 26.86 -3.73 9.06
N LEU A 104 26.50 -2.44 9.14
CA LEU A 104 27.29 -1.50 9.92
C LEU A 104 27.07 -1.76 11.41
N ASN A 105 28.18 -1.78 12.17
CA ASN A 105 28.11 -1.80 13.63
C ASN A 105 27.23 -0.62 14.12
N PRO A 106 26.32 -0.82 15.09
CA PRO A 106 25.46 0.25 15.62
C PRO A 106 26.22 1.53 16.00
N THR A 107 27.39 1.40 16.64
CA THR A 107 28.26 2.54 16.99
C THR A 107 28.97 3.17 15.79
N ALA A 108 29.08 2.43 14.68
CA ALA A 108 29.54 2.96 13.41
C ALA A 108 28.44 3.69 12.65
N LEU A 109 27.16 3.59 13.01
CA LEU A 109 26.13 4.40 12.36
C LEU A 109 26.32 5.90 12.70
N ASP A 110 26.60 6.20 13.96
CA ASP A 110 26.88 7.57 14.45
C ASP A 110 28.19 8.16 13.85
N LYS A 111 29.19 7.31 13.62
CA LYS A 111 30.53 7.72 13.13
C LYS A 111 30.78 7.53 11.63
N LYS A 112 30.15 6.55 10.97
CA LYS A 112 30.35 6.15 9.56
C LYS A 112 29.14 6.39 8.66
N VAL A 113 27.89 6.43 9.15
CA VAL A 113 26.81 7.03 8.34
C VAL A 113 26.98 8.53 8.42
N ASN A 114 27.96 8.97 7.65
CA ASN A 114 28.12 10.37 7.36
C ASN A 114 26.84 10.77 6.63
N VAL A 115 25.98 11.58 7.24
CA VAL A 115 24.83 12.13 6.52
C VAL A 115 25.30 12.87 5.28
N ASP A 116 26.55 13.36 5.26
CA ASP A 116 27.17 13.89 4.05
C ASP A 116 27.41 12.81 2.97
N TYR A 117 27.69 11.55 3.32
CA TYR A 117 27.72 10.43 2.36
C TYR A 117 26.33 10.13 1.82
N LEU A 118 25.29 10.13 2.67
CA LEU A 118 23.91 9.99 2.23
C LEU A 118 23.52 11.10 1.25
N GLU A 119 23.91 12.34 1.55
CA GLU A 119 23.64 13.52 0.72
C GLU A 119 24.38 13.47 -0.62
N LYS A 120 25.68 13.12 -0.60
CA LYS A 120 26.55 13.18 -1.78
C LYS A 120 26.44 11.97 -2.70
N GLU A 121 26.43 10.77 -2.14
CA GLU A 121 26.56 9.53 -2.91
C GLU A 121 25.21 8.86 -3.19
N LEU A 122 24.25 8.95 -2.26
CA LEU A 122 22.94 8.30 -2.41
C LEU A 122 21.81 9.28 -2.75
N GLY A 123 21.92 10.53 -2.31
CA GLY A 123 20.89 11.56 -2.36
C GLY A 123 19.77 11.36 -1.32
N LEU A 124 19.45 12.40 -0.56
CA LEU A 124 18.39 12.35 0.46
C LEU A 124 16.99 12.05 -0.11
N LYS A 125 16.74 12.43 -1.37
CA LYS A 125 15.48 12.15 -2.08
C LYS A 125 15.15 10.66 -2.21
N ARG A 126 16.12 9.78 -2.00
CA ARG A 126 15.90 8.33 -1.94
C ARG A 126 15.11 7.91 -0.69
N PHE A 127 15.26 8.67 0.40
CA PHE A 127 14.77 8.31 1.73
C PHE A 127 13.67 9.25 2.25
N PHE A 128 13.68 10.50 1.80
CA PHE A 128 12.80 11.55 2.31
C PHE A 128 12.06 12.26 1.17
N PRO A 129 10.79 12.67 1.38
CA PRO A 129 10.05 13.49 0.43
C PRO A 129 10.70 14.87 0.23
N GLN A 130 10.41 15.51 -0.90
CA GLN A 130 11.03 16.77 -1.27
C GLN A 130 10.62 17.88 -0.30
N SER A 131 9.37 17.89 0.16
CA SER A 131 8.88 18.84 1.17
C SER A 131 9.68 18.81 2.47
N VAL A 132 10.11 17.64 2.94
CA VAL A 132 10.92 17.51 4.16
C VAL A 132 12.33 18.05 3.95
N ILE A 133 12.91 17.79 2.78
CA ILE A 133 14.24 18.28 2.41
C ILE A 133 14.24 19.81 2.32
N ASP A 134 13.22 20.40 1.70
CA ASP A 134 13.15 21.84 1.44
C ASP A 134 12.71 22.66 2.67
N SER A 135 11.85 22.10 3.51
CA SER A 135 11.32 22.78 4.70
C SER A 135 12.34 22.97 5.84
N HIS A 136 13.49 22.28 5.79
CA HIS A 136 14.48 22.29 6.86
C HIS A 136 15.82 22.86 6.41
N LYS A 137 16.42 23.69 7.25
CA LYS A 137 17.84 24.03 7.09
C LYS A 137 18.66 22.73 7.14
N PRO A 138 19.64 22.51 6.25
CA PRO A 138 20.39 21.25 6.18
C PRO A 138 20.93 20.77 7.53
N LYS A 139 21.48 21.68 8.35
CA LYS A 139 22.00 21.35 9.69
C LYS A 139 20.93 20.80 10.65
N VAL A 140 19.69 21.29 10.56
CA VAL A 140 18.57 20.85 11.41
C VAL A 140 18.09 19.47 10.96
N LEU A 141 17.91 19.27 9.65
CA LEU A 141 17.53 17.98 9.09
C LEU A 141 18.54 16.89 9.42
N ARG A 142 19.84 17.17 9.26
CA ARG A 142 20.92 16.24 9.65
C ARG A 142 20.84 15.87 11.13
N LYS A 143 20.56 16.82 12.02
CA LYS A 143 20.42 16.55 13.45
C LYS A 143 19.21 15.65 13.73
N ALA A 144 18.09 15.89 13.07
CA ALA A 144 16.88 15.07 13.21
C ALA A 144 17.09 13.65 12.70
N ILE A 145 17.68 13.47 11.52
CA ILE A 145 18.02 12.15 10.96
C ILE A 145 18.97 11.40 11.91
N LYS A 146 20.04 12.04 12.40
CA LYS A 146 20.97 11.41 13.34
C LYS A 146 20.28 10.99 14.64
N ALA A 147 19.43 11.84 15.21
CA ALA A 147 18.69 11.52 16.41
C ALA A 147 17.76 10.31 16.20
N CYS A 148 17.10 10.25 15.04
CA CYS A 148 16.21 9.15 14.69
C CYS A 148 16.98 7.85 14.41
N LEU A 149 18.10 7.91 13.70
CA LEU A 149 18.97 6.75 13.47
C LEU A 149 19.50 6.16 14.78
N LYS A 150 19.87 7.00 15.74
CA LYS A 150 20.30 6.57 17.08
C LYS A 150 19.17 5.83 17.83
N LYS A 151 17.91 6.27 17.69
CA LYS A 151 16.75 5.59 18.28
C LYS A 151 16.62 4.13 17.77
N TYR A 152 17.04 3.86 16.54
CA TYR A 152 16.88 2.56 15.87
C TYR A 152 18.19 1.79 15.65
N GLU A 153 19.29 2.19 16.28
CA GLU A 153 20.61 1.60 16.04
C GLU A 153 20.66 0.09 16.35
N GLY A 154 19.91 -0.35 17.37
CA GLY A 154 19.84 -1.74 17.80
C GLY A 154 18.87 -2.62 17.00
N LEU A 155 18.07 -2.06 16.07
CA LEU A 155 17.11 -2.86 15.31
C LEU A 155 17.79 -3.69 14.23
N ALA A 156 17.41 -4.95 14.13
CA ALA A 156 17.75 -5.79 12.99
C ALA A 156 16.97 -5.34 11.73
N GLU A 157 17.38 -5.84 10.56
CA GLU A 157 16.73 -5.52 9.28
C GLU A 157 15.22 -5.78 9.30
N GLU A 158 14.80 -6.96 9.79
CA GLU A 158 13.40 -7.35 9.88
C GLU A 158 12.59 -6.42 10.80
N GLU A 159 13.16 -6.04 11.94
CA GLU A 159 12.52 -5.12 12.89
C GLU A 159 12.40 -3.70 12.33
N CYS A 160 13.36 -3.25 11.52
CA CYS A 160 13.25 -1.98 10.80
C CYS A 160 12.08 -2.01 9.82
N VAL A 161 11.93 -3.11 9.08
CA VAL A 161 10.84 -3.29 8.11
C VAL A 161 9.49 -3.33 8.83
N LYS A 162 9.33 -4.14 9.89
CA LYS A 162 8.09 -4.18 10.68
C LYS A 162 7.74 -2.80 11.22
N ARG A 163 8.70 -2.11 11.83
CA ARG A 163 8.50 -0.75 12.36
C ARG A 163 8.08 0.22 11.26
N PHE A 164 8.69 0.16 10.09
CA PHE A 164 8.31 1.00 8.94
C PHE A 164 6.84 0.78 8.58
N CYS A 165 6.42 -0.48 8.44
CA CYS A 165 5.03 -0.79 8.08
C CYS A 165 4.04 -0.31 9.14
N TYR A 166 4.36 -0.42 10.44
CA TYR A 166 3.52 0.08 11.53
C TYR A 166 3.39 1.60 11.52
N VAL A 167 4.51 2.33 11.42
CA VAL A 167 4.50 3.80 11.34
C VAL A 167 3.67 4.26 10.13
N LEU A 168 3.85 3.60 8.99
CA LEU A 168 3.09 3.95 7.79
C LEU A 168 1.61 3.60 7.92
N LYS A 169 1.25 2.51 8.61
CA LYS A 169 -0.15 2.09 8.83
C LYS A 169 -0.95 3.15 9.58
N ASP A 170 -0.32 3.77 10.59
CA ASP A 170 -0.93 4.83 11.38
C ASP A 170 -1.21 6.09 10.53
N ALA A 171 -0.30 6.43 9.62
CA ALA A 171 -0.44 7.58 8.74
C ALA A 171 -1.31 7.31 7.50
N TRP A 172 -1.28 6.07 7.00
CA TRP A 172 -2.00 5.61 5.83
C TRP A 172 -2.39 4.15 6.04
N ASN A 173 -3.70 3.89 6.17
CA ASN A 173 -4.19 2.52 6.30
C ASN A 173 -4.10 1.76 4.97
N TRP A 174 -2.88 1.33 4.62
CA TRP A 174 -2.52 0.69 3.36
C TRP A 174 -3.07 -0.73 3.21
N GLU A 175 -3.58 -1.32 4.29
CA GLU A 175 -4.29 -2.62 4.26
C GLU A 175 -5.73 -2.48 3.76
N GLN A 176 -6.24 -1.25 3.64
CA GLN A 176 -7.62 -0.98 3.24
C GLN A 176 -7.70 -0.44 1.79
N GLU A 177 -8.62 -1.01 1.01
CA GLU A 177 -9.11 -0.41 -0.23
C GLU A 177 -10.50 0.19 0.02
N THR A 178 -10.73 1.42 -0.46
CA THR A 178 -12.01 2.11 -0.32
C THR A 178 -12.61 2.41 -1.69
N PHE A 179 -13.89 2.11 -1.87
CA PHE A 179 -14.64 2.31 -3.10
C PHE A 179 -15.92 3.09 -2.83
N THR A 180 -16.12 4.20 -3.54
CA THR A 180 -17.40 4.92 -3.50
C THR A 180 -18.41 4.21 -4.41
N CYS A 181 -19.52 3.77 -3.83
CA CYS A 181 -20.59 3.08 -4.56
C CYS A 181 -21.95 3.33 -3.91
N ASN A 182 -23.02 2.82 -4.53
CA ASN A 182 -24.35 2.82 -3.92
C ASN A 182 -24.67 1.41 -3.43
N LEU A 183 -25.18 1.29 -2.21
CA LEU A 183 -25.60 0.03 -1.60
C LEU A 183 -27.13 -0.02 -1.52
N GLY A 184 -27.73 -1.09 -2.05
CA GLY A 184 -29.18 -1.36 -1.99
C GLY A 184 -29.73 -1.86 -3.33
N ALA A 185 -30.77 -2.70 -3.27
CA ALA A 185 -31.43 -3.25 -4.46
C ALA A 185 -32.55 -2.32 -4.98
N GLU A 186 -33.46 -1.89 -4.09
CA GLU A 186 -34.58 -1.01 -4.44
C GLU A 186 -34.33 0.45 -4.04
N TRP A 187 -33.74 0.66 -2.86
CA TRP A 187 -33.33 1.98 -2.37
C TRP A 187 -31.82 2.01 -2.17
N ALA A 188 -31.13 2.67 -3.10
CA ALA A 188 -29.66 2.70 -3.12
C ALA A 188 -29.12 3.91 -2.36
N VAL A 189 -28.25 3.67 -1.38
CA VAL A 189 -27.64 4.71 -0.54
C VAL A 189 -26.15 4.86 -0.89
N PRO A 190 -25.63 6.07 -1.10
CA PRO A 190 -24.21 6.27 -1.36
C PRO A 190 -23.37 5.97 -0.12
N ILE A 191 -22.36 5.12 -0.31
CA ILE A 191 -21.44 4.68 0.74
C ILE A 191 -19.99 4.69 0.24
N ASN A 192 -19.07 4.65 1.20
CA ASN A 192 -17.70 4.22 0.98
C ASN A 192 -17.57 2.78 1.46
N LEU A 193 -17.54 1.83 0.52
CA LEU A 193 -17.22 0.44 0.79
C LEU A 193 -15.74 0.33 1.16
N VAL A 194 -15.45 -0.25 2.31
CA VAL A 194 -14.10 -0.44 2.84
C VAL A 194 -13.84 -1.95 2.93
N LEU A 195 -12.77 -2.39 2.27
CA LEU A 195 -12.31 -3.77 2.29
C LEU A 195 -10.95 -3.81 2.97
N GLY A 196 -10.78 -4.67 3.97
CA GLY A 196 -9.50 -4.82 4.66
C GLY A 196 -9.45 -6.11 5.49
N PRO A 197 -8.25 -6.62 5.80
CA PRO A 197 -8.09 -7.89 6.52
C PRO A 197 -8.69 -7.85 7.93
N SER A 198 -8.65 -6.71 8.60
CA SER A 198 -9.27 -6.52 9.93
C SER A 198 -10.76 -6.16 9.84
N ASP A 199 -11.16 -5.50 8.75
CA ASP A 199 -12.49 -4.91 8.60
C ASP A 199 -13.49 -5.85 7.89
N GLY A 200 -12.98 -6.86 7.16
CA GLY A 200 -13.78 -7.67 6.25
C GLY A 200 -14.41 -6.80 5.15
N ILE A 201 -15.70 -7.00 4.92
CA ILE A 201 -16.52 -6.17 4.05
C ILE A 201 -17.29 -5.20 4.94
N SER A 202 -16.94 -3.92 4.90
CA SER A 202 -17.51 -2.88 5.74
C SER A 202 -17.86 -1.64 4.93
N TYR A 203 -18.64 -0.72 5.49
CA TYR A 203 -18.92 0.56 4.84
C TYR A 203 -18.96 1.73 5.82
N ARG A 204 -18.77 2.93 5.28
CA ARG A 204 -19.06 4.21 5.93
C ARG A 204 -20.09 4.96 5.11
N THR A 205 -21.07 5.57 5.76
CA THR A 205 -21.94 6.55 5.10
C THR A 205 -21.17 7.87 4.93
N GLN A 206 -21.54 8.69 3.93
CA GLN A 206 -20.79 9.93 3.62
C GLN A 206 -20.65 10.89 4.82
N ASN A 207 -21.59 10.86 5.77
CA ASN A 207 -21.64 11.74 6.92
C ASN A 207 -21.13 11.10 8.22
N SER A 208 -20.67 9.84 8.17
CA SER A 208 -20.23 9.09 9.35
C SER A 208 -18.76 8.71 9.26
N LEU A 209 -18.04 8.92 10.37
CA LEU A 209 -16.69 8.40 10.55
C LEU A 209 -16.70 6.94 11.04
N THR A 210 -17.86 6.43 11.48
CA THR A 210 -18.01 5.09 12.01
C THR A 210 -18.06 4.07 10.89
N LEU A 211 -17.19 3.06 10.98
CA LEU A 211 -17.18 1.91 10.09
C LEU A 211 -18.20 0.87 10.55
N THR A 212 -19.09 0.46 9.65
CA THR A 212 -20.11 -0.56 9.90
C THR A 212 -19.77 -1.84 9.16
N LYS A 213 -19.63 -2.95 9.88
CA LYS A 213 -19.31 -4.25 9.30
C LYS A 213 -20.54 -4.88 8.65
N MET A 214 -20.41 -5.33 7.40
CA MET A 214 -21.46 -6.05 6.66
C MET A 214 -21.26 -7.56 6.73
N ALA A 215 -20.04 -8.01 6.43
CA ALA A 215 -19.73 -9.44 6.37
C ALA A 215 -18.24 -9.69 6.61
N ALA A 216 -17.90 -10.89 7.07
CA ALA A 216 -16.55 -11.43 6.96
C ALA A 216 -16.33 -12.01 5.56
N PHE A 217 -15.08 -12.08 5.09
CA PHE A 217 -14.80 -12.63 3.75
C PHE A 217 -15.17 -14.11 3.65
N GLU A 218 -15.00 -14.85 4.73
CA GLU A 218 -15.31 -16.28 4.83
C GLU A 218 -16.81 -16.56 4.74
N SER A 219 -17.65 -15.54 4.95
CA SER A 219 -19.10 -15.63 4.82
C SER A 219 -19.59 -15.42 3.39
N VAL A 220 -18.73 -15.04 2.44
CA VAL A 220 -19.12 -14.83 1.04
C VAL A 220 -19.27 -16.18 0.33
N LEU A 221 -20.48 -16.48 -0.12
CA LEU A 221 -20.79 -17.72 -0.84
C LEU A 221 -20.59 -17.56 -2.36
N SER A 222 -20.93 -16.41 -2.91
CA SER A 222 -20.76 -16.14 -4.34
C SER A 222 -20.64 -14.65 -4.64
N ILE A 223 -19.98 -14.37 -5.77
CA ILE A 223 -19.78 -13.02 -6.32
C ILE A 223 -20.31 -13.02 -7.75
N ALA A 224 -21.22 -12.10 -8.07
CA ALA A 224 -21.73 -11.92 -9.41
C ALA A 224 -21.62 -10.46 -9.83
N THR A 225 -21.24 -10.22 -11.09
CA THR A 225 -21.14 -8.88 -11.67
C THR A 225 -21.98 -8.78 -12.93
N THR A 226 -22.78 -7.72 -13.06
CA THR A 226 -23.51 -7.40 -14.29
C THR A 226 -23.21 -5.97 -14.73
N ARG A 227 -23.18 -5.72 -16.04
CA ARG A 227 -23.13 -4.35 -16.57
C ARG A 227 -24.56 -3.84 -16.73
N THR A 228 -24.83 -2.64 -16.24
CA THR A 228 -26.09 -1.97 -16.56
C THR A 228 -25.97 -1.31 -17.93
N ASN A 229 -26.93 -1.56 -18.81
CA ASN A 229 -26.88 -1.10 -20.21
C ASN A 229 -26.99 0.42 -20.36
N SER A 230 -27.35 1.16 -19.31
CA SER A 230 -27.69 2.59 -19.39
C SER A 230 -26.62 3.58 -18.92
N ASP A 231 -25.66 3.20 -18.04
CA ASP A 231 -24.88 4.21 -17.30
C ASP A 231 -23.38 3.92 -17.07
N GLU A 232 -22.71 3.07 -17.85
CA GLU A 232 -21.31 2.64 -17.59
C GLU A 232 -21.06 2.01 -16.19
N ARG A 233 -22.12 1.88 -15.37
CA ARG A 233 -22.09 1.37 -14.00
C ARG A 233 -22.14 -0.16 -14.01
N GLY A 234 -21.35 -0.75 -13.12
CA GLY A 234 -21.37 -2.18 -12.82
C GLY A 234 -22.17 -2.44 -11.54
N LEU A 235 -22.98 -3.50 -11.55
CA LEU A 235 -23.61 -4.03 -10.34
C LEU A 235 -22.77 -5.19 -9.82
N LEU A 236 -22.44 -5.15 -8.53
CA LEU A 236 -21.81 -6.24 -7.79
C LEU A 236 -22.84 -6.82 -6.83
N LYS A 237 -23.14 -8.11 -6.96
CA LYS A 237 -23.99 -8.86 -6.02
C LYS A 237 -23.13 -9.86 -5.25
N LEU A 238 -23.20 -9.78 -3.93
CA LEU A 238 -22.57 -10.72 -3.02
C LEU A 238 -23.67 -11.55 -2.36
N THR A 239 -23.53 -12.88 -2.37
CA THR A 239 -24.40 -13.75 -1.57
C THR A 239 -23.67 -14.10 -0.28
N ILE A 240 -24.25 -13.78 0.87
CA ILE A 240 -23.63 -13.96 2.18
C ILE A 240 -24.32 -15.10 2.94
N ALA A 241 -23.53 -15.99 3.56
CA ALA A 241 -24.02 -17.07 4.39
C ALA A 241 -24.85 -16.52 5.57
N GLY A 242 -26.05 -17.07 5.75
CA GLY A 242 -26.96 -16.64 6.82
C GLY A 242 -27.71 -15.33 6.53
N SER A 243 -27.49 -14.69 5.37
CA SER A 243 -28.34 -13.59 4.90
C SER A 243 -29.49 -14.14 4.05
N SER A 244 -30.70 -13.65 4.28
CA SER A 244 -31.87 -13.94 3.46
C SER A 244 -31.97 -13.06 2.20
N GLU A 245 -31.12 -12.03 2.10
CA GLU A 245 -31.01 -11.10 0.96
C GLU A 245 -29.56 -10.94 0.49
#